data_AF-A0A7G8FRQ1-F1
#
_entry.id   AF-A0A7G8FRQ1-F1
#
_cell.length_a   1.000
_cell.length_b   1.000
_cell.length_c   1.000
_cell.angle_alpha   90.00
_cell.angle_beta   90.00
_cell.angle_gamma   90.00
#
_symmetry.space_group_name_H-M   'P 1'
#
loop_
_entity.id
_entity.type
_entity.pdbx_description
1 polymer ?
#
loop_
_entity_poly.entity_id
_entity_poly.type
_entity_poly.pdbx_seq_one_letter_code
_entity_poly.pdbx_strand_id
1 'polypeptide(L)' 'MKRQEGGSLLWDVIVEAEAYSQEEPACHGYRRRGPQNETLFGEPGRFYVYVSYGHSTRHQCGLPSPTCSHES' A
#
# COMPACT_ATOMS: atom_id res chain seq x y z
N MET A 1 -12.80 5.85 -7.44
CA MET A 1 -13.42 6.96 -8.19
C MET A 1 -12.52 8.20 -8.08
N LYS A 2 -12.12 8.80 -9.19
CA LYS A 2 -11.33 10.04 -9.26
C LYS A 2 -12.16 11.11 -9.96
N ARG A 3 -12.22 12.32 -9.40
CA ARG A 3 -12.81 13.48 -10.08
C ARG A 3 -11.77 14.11 -11.02
N GLN A 4 -12.15 14.33 -12.27
CA GLN A 4 -11.34 15.09 -13.23
C GLN A 4 -11.64 16.58 -13.09
N GLU A 5 -10.74 17.43 -13.58
CA GLU A 5 -10.84 18.89 -13.50
C GLU A 5 -12.14 19.41 -14.15
N GLY A 6 -12.58 18.80 -15.25
CA GLY A 6 -13.86 19.10 -15.92
C GLY A 6 -15.12 18.53 -15.23
N GLY A 7 -15.01 18.02 -14.01
CA GLY A 7 -16.15 17.51 -13.23
C GLY A 7 -16.58 16.08 -13.53
N SER A 8 -16.09 15.48 -14.62
CA SER A 8 -16.34 14.06 -14.93
C SER A 8 -15.69 13.11 -13.91
N LEU A 9 -16.28 11.92 -13.77
CA LEU A 9 -15.80 10.90 -12.84
C LEU A 9 -15.11 9.77 -13.61
N LEU A 10 -13.90 9.42 -13.18
CA LEU A 10 -13.22 8.21 -13.59
C LEU A 10 -13.43 7.13 -12.52
N TRP A 11 -13.95 5.97 -12.91
CA TRP A 11 -14.21 4.85 -12.04
C TRP A 11 -14.13 3.54 -12.83
N ASP A 12 -13.83 2.46 -12.12
CA ASP A 12 -13.81 1.10 -12.64
C ASP A 12 -13.89 0.10 -11.47
N VAL A 13 -14.06 -1.17 -11.76
CA VAL A 13 -14.03 -2.28 -10.80
C VAL A 13 -12.60 -2.79 -10.63
N ILE A 14 -12.17 -3.01 -9.38
CA ILE A 14 -10.89 -3.68 -9.10
C ILE A 14 -11.06 -5.16 -9.38
N VAL A 15 -10.34 -5.68 -10.36
CA VAL A 15 -10.44 -7.09 -10.79
C VAL A 15 -9.29 -7.96 -10.29
N GLU A 16 -8.19 -7.35 -9.83
CA GLU A 16 -7.00 -8.06 -9.35
C GLU A 16 -6.38 -7.31 -8.16
N ALA A 17 -5.90 -8.07 -7.17
CA ALA A 17 -5.21 -7.56 -5.99
C ALA A 17 -4.21 -8.60 -5.45
N GLU A 18 -3.09 -8.12 -4.93
CA GLU A 18 -2.06 -8.94 -4.27
C GLU A 18 -1.93 -8.50 -2.80
N ALA A 19 -1.71 -9.46 -1.90
CA ALA A 19 -1.44 -9.21 -0.48
C ALA A 19 0.04 -9.49 -0.18
N TYR A 20 0.62 -8.69 0.71
CA TYR A 20 2.03 -8.82 1.11
C TYR A 20 2.14 -8.71 2.64
N SER A 21 2.90 -9.61 3.25
CA SER A 21 3.24 -9.64 4.68
C SER A 21 4.61 -9.02 4.94
N GLN A 22 4.82 -8.48 6.16
CA GLN A 22 6.14 -7.99 6.59
C GLN A 22 7.19 -9.11 6.65
N GLU A 23 6.77 -10.37 6.69
CA GLU A 23 7.65 -11.54 6.72
C GLU A 23 8.17 -11.92 5.33
N GLU A 24 7.57 -11.37 4.27
CA GLU A 24 7.87 -11.75 2.89
C GLU A 24 8.96 -10.84 2.29
N PRO A 25 10.01 -11.40 1.67
CA PRO A 25 11.06 -10.62 1.03
C PRO A 25 10.59 -9.66 -0.06
N ALA A 26 9.42 -9.91 -0.66
CA ALA A 26 8.84 -9.05 -1.70
C ALA A 26 8.15 -7.80 -1.14
N CYS A 27 7.93 -7.72 0.18
CA CYS A 27 7.26 -6.60 0.81
C CYS A 27 8.20 -5.41 1.01
N HIS A 28 7.75 -4.20 0.68
CA HIS A 28 8.51 -2.97 0.95
C HIS A 28 8.67 -2.66 2.44
N GLY A 29 7.90 -3.34 3.30
CA GLY A 29 8.07 -3.32 4.77
C GLY A 29 9.02 -4.39 5.31
N TYR A 30 9.57 -5.27 4.45
CA TYR A 30 10.44 -6.36 4.87
C TYR A 30 11.68 -5.82 5.59
N ARG A 31 11.89 -6.27 6.83
CA ARG A 31 13.03 -5.96 7.71
C ARG A 31 13.24 -4.50 8.11
N ARG A 32 12.67 -3.49 7.44
CA ARG A 32 12.92 -2.08 7.75
C ARG A 32 11.69 -1.19 7.61
N ARG A 33 11.53 -0.31 8.60
CA ARG A 33 10.61 0.83 8.57
C ARG A 33 11.42 2.11 8.37
N GLY A 34 10.96 2.99 7.50
CA GLY A 34 11.57 4.29 7.24
C GLY A 34 10.54 5.29 6.73
N PRO A 35 10.90 6.58 6.58
CA PRO A 35 9.96 7.63 6.21
C PRO A 35 9.21 7.33 4.89
N GLN A 36 9.89 6.68 3.95
CA GLN A 36 9.35 6.32 2.65
C GLN A 36 8.25 5.24 2.69
N ASN A 37 8.24 4.34 3.67
CA ASN A 37 7.29 3.22 3.74
C ASN A 37 6.41 3.26 5.00
N GLU A 38 6.44 4.37 5.74
CA GLU A 38 5.74 4.53 7.01
C GLU A 38 4.23 4.27 6.88
N THR A 39 3.64 4.65 5.74
CA THR A 39 2.22 4.45 5.42
C THR A 39 1.79 2.99 5.47
N LEU A 40 2.69 2.02 5.22
CA LEU A 40 2.39 0.58 5.33
C LEU A 40 2.13 0.13 6.78
N PHE A 41 2.58 0.91 7.76
CA PHE A 41 2.49 0.58 9.20
C PHE A 41 1.50 1.46 9.94
N GLY A 42 0.76 2.31 9.23
CA GLY A 42 -0.28 3.16 9.78
C GLY A 42 -1.62 2.45 9.87
N GLU A 43 -2.65 3.22 10.18
CA GLU A 43 -4.03 2.74 10.15
C GLU A 43 -4.40 2.18 8.76
N PRO A 44 -5.15 1.05 8.68
CA PRO A 44 -5.65 0.51 7.43
C PRO A 44 -6.44 1.52 6.59
N GLY A 45 -6.48 1.30 5.27
CA GLY A 45 -7.19 2.19 4.33
C GLY A 45 -6.33 3.33 3.77
N ARG A 46 -5.06 3.42 4.17
CA ARG A 46 -4.08 4.32 3.55
C ARG A 46 -3.43 3.69 2.32
N PHE A 47 -3.30 4.47 1.26
CA PHE A 47 -2.55 4.07 0.07
C PHE A 47 -1.06 4.37 0.24
N TYR A 48 -0.24 3.33 0.17
CA TYR A 48 1.19 3.41 -0.09
C TYR A 48 1.43 3.44 -1.60
N VAL A 49 1.97 4.54 -2.12
CA VAL A 49 2.19 4.76 -3.56
C VAL A 49 3.68 4.93 -3.80
N TYR A 50 4.22 4.22 -4.79
CA TYR A 50 5.63 4.29 -5.12
C TYR A 50 5.89 4.14 -6.62
N VAL A 51 7.03 4.70 -7.08
CA VAL A 51 7.47 4.58 -8.46
C VAL A 51 8.41 3.38 -8.60
N SER A 52 8.03 2.48 -9.50
CA SER A 52 8.82 1.34 -9.97
C SER A 52 9.50 1.69 -11.30
N TYR A 53 10.75 1.26 -11.47
CA TYR A 53 11.54 1.43 -12.70
C TYR A 53 11.61 2.88 -13.22
N GLY A 54 11.40 3.88 -12.35
CA GLY A 54 11.44 5.30 -12.69
C GLY A 54 10.24 5.85 -13.47
N HIS A 55 9.24 5.03 -13.81
CA HIS A 55 8.10 5.48 -14.63
C HIS A 55 6.75 4.84 -14.24
N SER A 56 6.75 3.60 -13.77
CA SER A 56 5.52 2.89 -13.42
C SER A 56 5.13 3.20 -11.99
N THR A 57 3.90 3.64 -11.74
CA THR A 57 3.41 3.83 -10.36
C THR A 57 2.69 2.58 -9.88
N ARG A 58 2.99 2.12 -8.66
CA ARG A 58 2.26 1.04 -7.99
C ARG A 58 1.62 1.56 -6.70
N HIS A 59 0.47 0.99 -6.37
CA HIS A 59 -0.28 1.25 -5.14
C HIS A 59 -0.38 -0.03 -4.32
N GLN A 60 -0.19 0.10 -3.02
CA GLN A 60 -0.36 -0.96 -2.02
C GLN A 60 -1.15 -0.38 -0.86
N CYS A 61 -2.12 -1.12 -0.32
CA CYS A 61 -2.79 -0.74 0.93
C CYS A 61 -2.15 -1.52 2.09
N GLY A 62 -1.95 -0.84 3.22
CA GLY A 62 -1.64 -1.54 4.47
C GLY A 62 -2.87 -2.35 4.89
N LEU A 63 -2.77 -3.67 4.85
CA LEU A 63 -3.75 -4.54 5.51
C LEU A 63 -3.51 -4.47 7.02
N PRO A 64 -4.54 -4.63 7.87
CA PRO A 64 -4.32 -4.80 9.29
C PRO A 64 -3.40 -6.01 9.46
N SER A 65 -2.20 -5.77 9.97
CA SER A 65 -1.33 -6.85 10.42
C SER A 65 -2.17 -7.68 11.40
N PRO A 66 -2.24 -9.02 11.31
CA PRO A 66 -2.61 -9.79 12.49
C PRO A 66 -1.62 -9.34 13.56
N THR A 67 -2.12 -8.76 14.63
CA THR A 67 -1.32 -8.28 15.75
C THR A 67 -0.39 -9.41 16.15
N CYS A 68 0.90 -9.32 15.78
CA CYS A 68 1.92 -10.02 16.54
C CYS A 68 2.00 -9.21 17.82
N SER A 69 1.15 -9.58 18.78
CA SER A 69 1.30 -9.22 20.17
C SER A 69 2.75 -9.53 20.52
N HIS A 70 3.57 -8.48 20.61
CA HIS A 70 4.79 -8.56 21.38
C HIS A 70 4.35 -8.78 22.83
N GLU A 71 4.12 -10.03 23.18
CA GLU A 71 4.36 -10.52 24.53
C GLU A 71 5.87 -10.75 24.61
N SER A 72 6.56 -9.77 25.20
CA SER A 72 7.75 -9.89 26.05
C SER A 72 8.12 -8.51 26.56
#